data_AF-A0A0J7ITG6-F1
#
_entry.id   AF-A0A0J7ITG6-F1
#
_cell.length_a   1.000
_cell.length_b   1.000
_cell.length_c   1.000
_cell.angle_alpha   90.00
_cell.angle_beta   90.00
_cell.angle_gamma   90.00
#
_symmetry.space_group_name_H-M   'P 1'
#
loop_
_entity.id
_entity.type
_entity.pdbx_description
1 polymer ?
#
loop_
_entity_poly.entity_id
_entity_poly.type
_entity_poly.pdbx_seq_one_letter_code
_entity_poly.pdbx_strand_id
1 'polypeptide(L)'
;MKKILFATAFGVAGLVSAKSTENVKTDIRKDKIEYAGSELKESKSIVKPMCYSYGIIIGCTNDVVVDTACGATFAIAQQCMIENGALMNEYFCK
;
A
#
# COMPACT_ATOMS: atom_id res chain seq x y z
N MET A 1 -5.74 38.38 -25.33
CA MET A 1 -5.79 36.96 -24.93
C MET A 1 -4.45 36.31 -25.21
N LYS A 2 -3.63 36.04 -24.18
CA LYS A 2 -2.36 35.30 -24.33
C LYS A 2 -2.51 33.97 -23.58
N LYS A 3 -2.46 32.86 -24.33
CA LYS A 3 -2.52 31.50 -23.78
C LYS A 3 -1.09 31.10 -23.41
N ILE A 4 -0.84 30.85 -22.13
CA ILE A 4 0.41 30.27 -21.65
C ILE A 4 0.16 28.78 -21.47
N LEU A 5 0.75 27.97 -22.35
CA LEU A 5 0.78 26.53 -22.22
C LEU A 5 1.94 26.16 -21.29
N PHE A 6 1.63 25.72 -20.08
CA PHE A 6 2.61 25.08 -19.20
C PHE A 6 2.66 23.59 -19.55
N ALA A 7 3.73 23.18 -20.24
CA ALA A 7 4.08 21.77 -20.40
C ALA A 7 4.94 21.36 -19.21
N THR A 8 4.39 20.58 -18.28
CA THR A 8 5.15 20.00 -17.17
C THR A 8 5.66 18.62 -17.60
N ALA A 9 6.93 18.55 -17.95
CA ALA A 9 7.64 17.29 -18.17
C ALA A 9 7.94 16.65 -16.81
N PHE A 10 7.14 15.65 -16.41
CA PHE A 10 7.51 14.77 -15.31
C PHE A 10 8.44 13.68 -15.85
N GLY A 11 9.74 13.88 -15.65
CA GLY A 11 10.75 12.87 -15.90
C GLY A 11 10.55 11.69 -14.96
N VAL A 12 10.30 10.52 -15.53
CA VAL A 12 10.30 9.25 -14.78
C VAL A 12 11.77 8.94 -14.47
N ALA A 13 12.23 9.28 -13.27
CA ALA A 13 13.50 8.79 -12.75
C ALA A 13 13.41 7.26 -12.63
N GLY A 14 14.24 6.56 -13.40
CA GLY A 14 14.21 5.11 -13.53
C GLY A 14 14.44 4.40 -12.19
N LEU A 15 13.56 3.45 -11.87
CA LEU A 15 13.80 2.42 -10.87
C LEU A 15 14.91 1.49 -11.38
N VAL A 16 16.16 1.82 -11.05
CA VAL A 16 17.27 0.87 -11.14
C VAL A 16 17.11 -0.11 -9.97
N SER A 17 16.26 -1.13 -10.14
CA SER A 17 16.25 -2.28 -9.23
C SER A 17 17.52 -3.08 -9.50
N ALA A 18 18.56 -2.80 -8.71
CA ALA A 18 19.82 -3.51 -8.75
C ALA A 18 19.56 -5.00 -8.45
N LYS A 19 19.82 -5.82 -9.48
CA LYS A 19 19.88 -7.27 -9.40
C LYS A 19 20.92 -7.65 -8.34
N SER A 20 20.44 -8.28 -7.27
CA SER A 20 21.24 -8.79 -6.15
C SER A 20 22.47 -9.54 -6.64
N THR A 21 23.66 -9.01 -6.34
CA THR A 21 24.93 -9.73 -6.39
C THR A 21 25.42 -9.86 -4.95
N GLU A 22 25.13 -11.04 -4.41
CA GLU A 22 26.05 -11.91 -3.65
C GLU A 22 27.09 -11.28 -2.71
N ASN A 23 27.01 -11.71 -1.43
CA ASN A 23 28.04 -11.70 -0.39
C ASN A 23 28.42 -10.30 0.16
N VAL A 24 28.23 -9.98 1.44
CA VAL A 24 29.09 -10.44 2.55
C VAL A 24 28.39 -10.16 3.91
N LYS A 25 28.51 -11.15 4.80
CA LYS A 25 28.23 -11.25 6.26
C LYS A 25 28.18 -9.91 7.02
N THR A 26 27.32 -9.73 8.04
CA THR A 26 27.59 -10.23 9.41
C THR A 26 26.34 -10.08 10.31
N ASP A 27 25.98 -11.18 10.98
CA ASP A 27 25.39 -11.35 12.34
C ASP A 27 24.62 -10.15 12.96
N ILE A 28 23.38 -10.28 13.43
CA ILE A 28 23.05 -10.84 14.75
C ILE A 28 21.56 -11.27 14.80
N ARG A 29 21.34 -12.56 15.07
CA ARG A 29 20.25 -13.16 15.90
C ARG A 29 18.79 -12.80 15.58
N LYS A 30 18.11 -13.63 14.78
CA LYS A 30 16.65 -13.85 14.84
C LYS A 30 16.35 -15.35 14.88
N ASP A 31 16.38 -15.90 16.09
CA ASP A 31 15.75 -17.18 16.35
C ASP A 31 14.22 -17.04 16.27
N LYS A 32 13.63 -17.93 15.48
CA LYS A 32 12.30 -18.53 15.62
C LYS A 32 11.09 -17.61 15.66
N ILE A 33 10.33 -17.59 14.56
CA ILE A 33 8.98 -18.19 14.57
C ILE A 33 8.85 -19.06 13.31
N GLU A 34 8.69 -20.36 13.55
CA GLU A 34 8.47 -21.43 12.59
C GLU A 34 7.28 -21.14 11.66
N TYR A 35 7.57 -21.17 10.36
CA TYR A 35 6.62 -21.55 9.32
C TYR A 35 6.18 -22.99 9.55
N ALA A 36 4.98 -23.20 10.10
CA ALA A 36 4.31 -24.49 10.03
C ALA A 36 2.79 -24.29 10.03
N GLY A 37 2.22 -24.29 8.83
CA GLY A 37 0.79 -24.22 8.59
C GLY A 37 0.45 -24.83 7.24
N SER A 38 0.83 -26.10 7.10
CA SER A 38 0.20 -27.16 6.30
C SER A 38 -0.46 -26.78 4.97
N GLU A 39 0.10 -27.37 3.92
CA GLU A 39 -0.55 -27.67 2.64
C GLU A 39 -2.02 -28.08 2.81
N LEU A 40 -2.92 -27.32 2.18
CA LEU A 40 -4.24 -27.81 1.81
C LEU A 40 -4.46 -27.49 0.34
N LYS A 41 -4.18 -28.51 -0.48
CA LYS A 41 -4.68 -28.60 -1.84
C LYS A 41 -6.21 -28.59 -1.79
N GLU A 42 -6.83 -27.46 -2.13
CA GLU A 42 -8.19 -27.47 -2.64
C GLU A 42 -8.27 -26.50 -3.82
N SER A 43 -8.34 -27.06 -5.02
CA SER A 43 -8.61 -26.33 -6.25
C SER A 43 -10.05 -25.82 -6.24
N LYS A 44 -10.27 -24.66 -5.65
CA LYS A 44 -11.33 -23.73 -6.04
C LYS A 44 -10.62 -22.49 -6.57
N SER A 45 -11.17 -21.85 -7.59
CA SER A 45 -10.69 -20.54 -8.03
C SER A 45 -10.92 -19.55 -6.88
N ILE A 46 -9.97 -19.50 -5.94
CA ILE A 46 -9.99 -18.56 -4.82
C ILE A 46 -9.60 -17.23 -5.45
N VAL A 47 -10.59 -16.37 -5.68
CA VAL A 47 -10.34 -14.96 -5.97
C VAL A 47 -9.56 -14.43 -4.78
N LYS A 48 -8.25 -14.31 -4.95
CA LYS A 48 -7.39 -13.74 -3.91
C LYS A 48 -7.80 -12.27 -3.76
N PRO A 49 -8.11 -11.81 -2.53
CA PRO A 49 -8.42 -10.40 -2.33
C PRO A 49 -7.21 -9.55 -2.73
N MET A 50 -7.46 -8.47 -3.46
CA MET A 50 -6.45 -7.47 -3.79
C MET A 50 -6.43 -6.43 -2.67
N CYS A 51 -5.24 -6.19 -2.12
CA CYS A 51 -5.02 -5.21 -1.07
C CYS A 51 -4.25 -4.00 -1.61
N TYR A 52 -4.66 -2.82 -1.19
CA TYR A 52 -4.11 -1.54 -1.63
C TYR A 52 -3.73 -0.73 -0.40
N SER A 53 -2.46 -0.34 -0.32
CA SER A 53 -2.00 0.62 0.68
C SER A 53 -2.20 2.04 0.16
N TYR A 54 -2.70 2.93 1.01
CA TYR A 54 -3.07 4.30 0.67
C TYR A 54 -2.83 5.24 1.84
N GLY A 55 -2.72 6.54 1.54
CA GLY A 55 -2.63 7.60 2.56
C GLY A 55 -3.99 8.25 2.78
N ILE A 56 -4.35 8.46 4.04
CA ILE A 56 -5.52 9.20 4.49
C ILE A 56 -5.05 10.55 4.99
N ILE A 57 -5.58 11.64 4.41
CA ILE A 57 -5.33 13.00 4.88
C ILE A 57 -6.34 13.33 5.97
N ILE A 58 -5.84 13.74 7.14
CA ILE A 58 -6.65 14.24 8.25
C ILE A 58 -6.86 15.74 8.07
N GLY A 59 -8.10 16.16 7.82
CA GLY A 59 -8.42 17.54 7.45
C GLY A 59 -8.14 18.58 8.53
N CYS A 60 -8.23 18.21 9.82
CA CYS A 60 -7.99 19.14 10.93
C CYS A 60 -6.52 19.31 11.31
N THR A 61 -5.68 18.29 11.11
CA THR A 61 -4.25 18.34 11.49
C THR A 61 -3.31 18.43 10.30
N ASN A 62 -3.80 18.18 9.08
CA ASN A 62 -3.01 17.99 7.86
C ASN A 62 -2.02 16.82 7.94
N ASP A 63 -2.19 15.90 8.90
CA ASP A 63 -1.39 14.69 8.97
C ASP A 63 -1.83 13.67 7.91
N VAL A 64 -0.89 12.80 7.53
CA VAL A 64 -1.16 11.67 6.63
C VAL A 64 -0.95 10.36 7.39
N VAL A 65 -2.00 9.54 7.44
CA VAL A 65 -1.95 8.20 8.04
C VAL A 65 -1.97 7.17 6.92
N VAL A 66 -1.10 6.16 6.98
CA VAL A 66 -1.09 5.07 6.01
C VAL A 66 -2.02 3.96 6.48
N ASP A 67 -2.87 3.49 5.58
CA ASP A 67 -3.80 2.38 5.82
C ASP A 67 -3.79 1.40 4.64
N THR A 68 -4.42 0.24 4.79
CA THR A 68 -4.54 -0.78 3.76
C THR A 68 -5.98 -1.31 3.67
N ALA A 69 -6.57 -1.24 2.48
CA ALA A 69 -7.90 -1.75 2.19
C ALA A 69 -7.80 -2.95 1.26
N CYS A 70 -8.54 -4.02 1.57
CA CYS A 70 -8.58 -5.25 0.79
C CYS A 70 -9.99 -5.52 0.25
N GLY A 71 -10.10 -5.96 -1.00
CA GLY A 71 -11.39 -6.29 -1.61
C GLY A 71 -11.25 -7.30 -2.74
N ALA A 72 -12.35 -7.96 -3.09
CA ALA A 72 -12.40 -8.85 -4.26
C ALA A 72 -12.26 -8.06 -5.58
N THR A 73 -12.66 -6.78 -5.57
CA THR A 73 -12.47 -5.83 -6.67
C THR A 73 -11.90 -4.53 -6.10
N PHE A 74 -11.31 -3.71 -6.96
CA PHE A 74 -10.88 -2.36 -6.59
C PHE A 74 -12.04 -1.51 -6.05
N ALA A 75 -13.26 -1.64 -6.61
CA ALA A 75 -14.42 -0.88 -6.14
C ALA A 75 -14.79 -1.19 -4.69
N ILE A 76 -14.69 -2.46 -4.28
CA ILE A 76 -14.91 -2.87 -2.88
C ILE A 76 -13.82 -2.28 -1.99
N ALA A 77 -12.56 -2.38 -2.39
CA ALA A 77 -11.46 -1.80 -1.63
C ALA A 77 -11.57 -0.27 -1.52
N GLN A 78 -11.98 0.41 -2.60
CA GLN A 78 -12.19 1.86 -2.63
C GLN A 78 -13.30 2.31 -1.69
N GLN A 79 -14.40 1.55 -1.60
CA GLN A 79 -15.45 1.84 -0.64
C GLN A 79 -14.92 1.81 0.81
N CYS A 80 -14.13 0.79 1.16
CA CYS A 80 -13.44 0.72 2.45
C CYS A 80 -12.49 1.90 2.67
N MET A 81 -11.77 2.34 1.64
CA MET A 81 -10.88 3.52 1.74
C MET A 81 -11.64 4.78 2.14
N ILE A 82 -12.82 5.00 1.54
CA ILE A 82 -13.67 6.17 1.79
C ILE A 82 -14.22 6.12 3.22
N GLU A 83 -14.75 4.97 3.64
CA GLU A 83 -15.31 4.78 4.98
C GLU A 83 -14.24 4.96 6.07
N ASN A 84 -13.07 4.35 5.90
CA ASN A 84 -11.94 4.52 6.81
C ASN A 84 -11.49 5.99 6.86
N GLY A 85 -11.46 6.68 5.72
CA GLY A 85 -11.11 8.11 5.66
C GLY A 85 -12.09 9.00 6.40
N ALA A 86 -13.40 8.72 6.31
CA ALA A 86 -14.42 9.44 7.06
C ALA A 86 -14.28 9.19 8.58
N LEU A 87 -14.13 7.93 8.99
CA LEU A 87 -13.95 7.56 10.39
C LEU A 87 -12.68 8.15 11.00
N MET A 88 -11.57 8.16 10.25
CA MET A 88 -10.32 8.78 10.69
C MET A 88 -10.50 10.29 10.89
N ASN A 89 -11.13 10.98 9.95
CA ASN A 89 -11.43 12.41 10.12
C ASN A 89 -12.34 12.66 11.32
N GLU A 90 -13.39 11.86 11.53
CA GLU A 90 -14.23 11.97 12.72
C GLU A 90 -13.47 11.70 14.02
N TYR A 91 -12.53 10.75 14.03
CA TYR A 91 -11.77 10.42 15.23
C TYR A 91 -10.79 11.53 15.61
N PHE A 92 -10.05 12.07 14.64
CA PHE A 92 -9.01 13.07 14.88
C PHE A 92 -9.55 14.51 14.99
N CYS A 93 -10.70 14.81 14.39
CA CYS A 93 -11.24 16.17 14.32
C CYS A 93 -12.41 16.44 15.28
N LYS A 94 -12.69 15.52 16.22
CA LYS A 94 -13.66 15.72 17.31
C LYS A 94 -13.13 16.63 18.40
#